data_AF-A0A7X0LGT8-F1
#
_entry.id   AF-A0A7X0LGT8-F1
#
_cell.length_a   1.000
_cell.length_b   1.000
_cell.length_c   1.000
_cell.angle_alpha   90.00
_cell.angle_beta   90.00
_cell.angle_gamma   90.00
#
_symmetry.space_group_name_H-M   'P 1'
#
loop_
_entity.id
_entity.type
_entity.pdbx_description
1 polymer ?
#
loop_
_entity_poly.entity_id
_entity_poly.type
_entity_poly.pdbx_seq_one_letter_code
_entity_poly.pdbx_strand_id
1 'polypeptide(L)'
;MIRTPLLIALPAFAAIAACAPAGDMPRGPGEPRKAYMALGTEPGWTLEITPSRLNYDGDYGETKIMVPNPGAKAGLNGERYVTTRLTVDVTHGECSDGMSDRRYADTVTVIADGKTVTGCGGAILPPSELAGTNWTFVSIGGLPVAADRPTSLVFEGERLSGSAGCNRFSGSYEHKDRTLTAGPLTATEMACPGAGMTQENTFFALMRGPVSLSFPADGTLLLTGADGQTAVLKRAI
;
A
#
# COMPACT_ATOMS: atom_id res chain seq x y z
N MET A 1 -40.83 -58.47 60.32
CA MET A 1 -39.86 -57.36 60.17
C MET A 1 -38.75 -57.91 59.27
N ILE A 2 -38.52 -57.54 58.02
CA ILE A 2 -38.58 -56.26 57.30
C ILE A 2 -38.92 -56.58 55.82
N ARG A 3 -39.82 -55.80 55.22
CA ARG A 3 -40.11 -55.80 53.77
C ARG A 3 -39.08 -54.91 53.09
N THR A 4 -38.30 -55.44 52.15
CA THR A 4 -37.38 -54.66 51.31
C THR A 4 -38.02 -54.42 49.94
N PRO A 5 -38.16 -53.16 49.47
CA PRO A 5 -38.79 -52.86 48.19
C PRO A 5 -37.79 -53.02 47.04
N LEU A 6 -38.29 -53.58 45.93
CA LEU A 6 -37.61 -53.68 44.64
C LEU A 6 -37.60 -52.29 43.98
N LEU A 7 -36.44 -51.65 43.90
CA LEU A 7 -36.24 -50.41 43.13
C LEU A 7 -36.17 -50.75 41.63
N ILE A 8 -37.14 -50.24 40.86
CA ILE A 8 -37.14 -50.25 39.40
C ILE A 8 -36.24 -49.09 38.94
N ALA A 9 -35.09 -49.42 38.33
CA ALA A 9 -34.22 -48.44 37.70
C ALA A 9 -34.74 -48.12 36.29
N LEU A 10 -35.11 -46.85 36.05
CA LEU A 10 -35.41 -46.32 34.71
C LEU A 10 -34.11 -46.15 33.91
N PRO A 11 -34.07 -46.54 32.62
CA PRO A 11 -32.92 -46.26 31.76
C PRO A 11 -32.87 -44.77 31.40
N ALA A 12 -31.75 -44.13 31.69
CA ALA A 12 -31.46 -42.77 31.24
C ALA A 12 -31.21 -42.77 29.73
N PHE A 13 -32.07 -42.07 28.97
CA PHE A 13 -31.84 -41.78 27.56
C PHE A 13 -30.70 -40.76 27.44
N ALA A 14 -29.54 -41.21 26.95
CA ALA A 14 -28.45 -40.34 26.55
C ALA A 14 -28.83 -39.63 25.24
N ALA A 15 -29.04 -38.31 25.29
CA ALA A 15 -29.22 -37.49 24.10
C ALA A 15 -27.86 -37.31 23.41
N ILE A 16 -27.69 -37.92 22.24
CA ILE A 16 -26.53 -37.73 21.37
C ILE A 16 -26.68 -36.36 20.70
N ALA A 17 -25.91 -35.37 21.15
CA ALA A 17 -25.78 -34.09 20.44
C ALA A 17 -25.00 -34.33 19.14
N ALA A 18 -25.70 -34.27 18.01
CA ALA A 18 -25.07 -34.32 16.69
C ALA A 18 -24.33 -32.99 16.43
N CYS A 19 -23.00 -33.03 16.33
CA CYS A 19 -22.23 -31.94 15.74
C CYS A 19 -22.56 -31.86 14.24
N ALA A 20 -23.29 -30.84 13.82
CA ALA A 20 -23.36 -30.47 12.41
C ALA A 20 -22.00 -29.92 11.96
N PRO A 21 -21.51 -30.24 10.75
CA PRO A 21 -20.36 -29.57 10.18
C PRO A 21 -20.69 -28.09 9.98
N ALA A 22 -19.81 -27.20 10.44
CA ALA A 22 -19.89 -25.78 10.13
C ALA A 22 -19.83 -25.63 8.60
N GLY A 23 -20.97 -25.35 7.98
CA GLY A 23 -21.03 -24.98 6.57
C GLY A 23 -20.24 -23.69 6.36
N ASP A 24 -19.54 -23.61 5.24
CA ASP A 24 -18.86 -22.40 4.78
C ASP A 24 -19.81 -21.20 4.89
N MET A 25 -19.47 -20.26 5.78
CA MET A 25 -20.16 -18.98 5.81
C MET A 25 -19.93 -18.27 4.47
N PRO A 26 -20.94 -17.62 3.87
CA PRO A 26 -20.72 -16.79 2.72
C PRO A 26 -19.70 -15.71 3.09
N ARG A 27 -18.53 -15.77 2.47
CA ARG A 27 -17.49 -14.75 2.53
C ARG A 27 -18.17 -13.44 2.13
N GLY A 28 -18.21 -12.46 3.04
CA GLY A 28 -18.72 -11.12 2.75
C GLY A 28 -18.04 -10.55 1.48
N PRO A 29 -18.66 -9.58 0.79
CA PRO A 29 -18.11 -9.08 -0.47
C PRO A 29 -16.65 -8.71 -0.25
N GLY A 30 -15.77 -9.52 -0.84
CA GLY A 30 -14.34 -9.31 -0.78
C GLY A 30 -14.08 -7.89 -1.27
N GLU A 31 -13.24 -7.18 -0.54
CA GLU A 31 -12.75 -5.86 -0.93
C GLU A 31 -12.49 -5.88 -2.46
N PRO A 32 -13.06 -4.94 -3.23
CA PRO A 32 -12.95 -4.98 -4.68
C PRO A 32 -11.46 -5.09 -5.00
N ARG A 33 -11.07 -6.18 -5.66
CA ARG A 33 -9.67 -6.42 -6.00
C ARG A 33 -9.19 -5.18 -6.73
N LYS A 34 -8.31 -4.40 -6.09
CA LYS A 34 -7.75 -3.20 -6.70
C LYS A 34 -7.18 -3.62 -8.06
N ALA A 35 -7.44 -2.79 -9.08
CA ALA A 35 -6.93 -3.06 -10.41
C ALA A 35 -5.41 -3.28 -10.35
N TYR A 36 -4.92 -4.26 -11.10
CA TYR A 36 -3.49 -4.44 -11.27
C TYR A 36 -2.98 -3.37 -12.25
N MET A 37 -1.91 -2.68 -11.88
CA MET A 37 -1.34 -1.61 -12.68
C MET A 37 0.06 -1.99 -13.12
N ALA A 38 0.41 -1.67 -14.36
CA ALA A 38 1.77 -1.71 -14.87
C ALA A 38 2.07 -0.52 -15.78
N LEU A 39 3.35 -0.20 -15.92
CA LEU A 39 3.83 0.90 -16.75
C LEU A 39 5.23 0.61 -17.30
N GLY A 40 5.57 1.30 -18.39
CA GLY A 40 6.93 1.40 -18.88
C GLY A 40 7.22 2.78 -19.45
N THR A 41 8.50 3.10 -19.60
CA THR A 41 8.98 4.46 -19.85
C THR A 41 9.38 4.72 -21.29
N GLU A 42 9.83 3.70 -22.04
CA GLU A 42 10.33 3.88 -23.42
C GLU A 42 9.95 2.72 -24.37
N PRO A 43 9.03 2.95 -25.34
CA PRO A 43 8.08 4.07 -25.36
C PRO A 43 7.19 4.04 -24.12
N GLY A 44 6.65 5.20 -23.71
CA GLY A 44 5.77 5.29 -22.55
C GLY A 44 4.49 4.47 -22.77
N TRP A 45 4.13 3.64 -21.78
CA TRP A 45 2.90 2.86 -21.80
C TRP A 45 2.34 2.60 -20.40
N THR A 46 1.04 2.33 -20.31
CA THR A 46 0.34 1.91 -19.10
C THR A 46 -0.59 0.74 -19.38
N LEU A 47 -0.80 -0.08 -18.37
CA LEU A 47 -1.73 -1.21 -18.38
C LEU A 47 -2.52 -1.23 -17.08
N GLU A 48 -3.83 -1.34 -17.21
CA GLU A 48 -4.75 -1.63 -16.12
C GLU A 48 -5.43 -2.99 -16.39
N ILE A 49 -5.33 -3.92 -15.44
CA ILE A 49 -6.05 -5.19 -15.46
C ILE A 49 -7.10 -5.16 -14.34
N THR A 50 -8.37 -5.15 -14.73
CA THR A 50 -9.51 -5.26 -13.81
C THR A 50 -10.16 -6.63 -13.94
N PRO A 51 -11.10 -7.01 -13.04
CA PRO A 51 -11.84 -8.26 -13.21
C PRO A 51 -12.61 -8.38 -14.54
N SER A 52 -12.94 -7.26 -15.20
CA SER A 52 -13.74 -7.25 -16.43
C SER A 52 -12.93 -6.98 -17.70
N ARG A 53 -11.80 -6.27 -17.63
CA ARG A 53 -11.08 -5.81 -18.83
C ARG A 53 -9.57 -5.68 -18.63
N LEU A 54 -8.84 -5.74 -19.72
CA LEU A 54 -7.50 -5.20 -19.85
C LEU A 54 -7.61 -3.89 -20.63
N ASN A 55 -6.97 -2.84 -20.11
CA ASN A 55 -6.90 -1.53 -20.74
C ASN A 55 -5.42 -1.14 -20.89
N TYR A 56 -4.91 -1.21 -22.12
CA TYR A 56 -3.55 -0.85 -22.49
C TYR A 56 -3.54 0.45 -23.26
N ASP A 57 -2.68 1.37 -22.83
CA ASP A 57 -2.40 2.63 -23.49
C ASP A 57 -0.89 2.69 -23.72
N GLY A 58 -0.46 2.55 -24.97
CA GLY A 58 0.94 2.47 -25.36
C GLY A 58 1.32 3.52 -26.39
N ASP A 59 2.62 3.59 -26.68
CA ASP A 59 3.19 4.56 -27.62
C ASP A 59 2.77 6.01 -27.24
N TYR A 60 2.89 6.37 -25.95
CA TYR A 60 2.52 7.70 -25.42
C TYR A 60 1.06 8.12 -25.71
N GLY A 61 0.12 7.17 -25.76
CA GLY A 61 -1.30 7.47 -26.03
C GLY A 61 -1.78 7.13 -27.42
N GLU A 62 -0.88 6.84 -28.36
CA GLU A 62 -1.25 6.57 -29.75
C GLU A 62 -1.91 5.20 -29.92
N THR A 63 -1.47 4.19 -29.16
CA THR A 63 -2.00 2.83 -29.22
C THR A 63 -2.93 2.58 -28.05
N LYS A 64 -4.24 2.47 -28.29
CA LYS A 64 -5.24 2.14 -27.26
C LYS A 64 -5.88 0.78 -27.53
N ILE A 65 -5.74 -0.15 -26.58
CA ILE A 65 -6.33 -1.49 -26.67
C ILE A 65 -7.15 -1.74 -25.41
N MET A 66 -8.46 -1.91 -25.60
CA MET A 66 -9.37 -2.34 -24.53
C MET A 66 -10.02 -3.65 -24.95
N VAL A 67 -9.82 -4.69 -24.14
CA VAL A 67 -10.30 -6.05 -24.42
C VAL A 67 -10.88 -6.67 -23.14
N PRO A 68 -11.86 -7.59 -23.26
CA PRO A 68 -12.35 -8.35 -22.10
C PRO A 68 -11.20 -9.07 -21.39
N ASN A 69 -11.27 -9.18 -20.07
CA ASN A 69 -10.27 -9.95 -19.32
C ASN A 69 -10.40 -11.45 -19.66
N PRO A 70 -9.39 -12.09 -20.28
CA PRO A 70 -9.45 -13.51 -20.63
C PRO A 70 -9.31 -14.45 -19.43
N GLY A 71 -9.05 -13.91 -18.24
CA GLY A 71 -8.61 -14.64 -17.06
C GLY A 71 -7.10 -14.89 -17.08
N ALA A 72 -6.49 -14.87 -15.89
CA ALA A 72 -5.08 -15.21 -15.74
C ALA A 72 -4.85 -16.71 -15.97
N LYS A 73 -3.81 -17.04 -16.73
CA LYS A 73 -3.24 -18.39 -16.84
C LYS A 73 -1.89 -18.43 -16.12
N ALA A 74 -1.44 -19.61 -15.72
CA ALA A 74 -0.10 -19.77 -15.15
C ALA A 74 0.99 -19.43 -16.20
N GLY A 75 1.93 -18.57 -15.81
CA GLY A 75 3.16 -18.27 -16.53
C GLY A 75 4.39 -18.96 -15.91
N LEU A 76 5.59 -18.49 -16.27
CA LEU A 76 6.86 -19.06 -15.78
C LEU A 76 7.08 -18.82 -14.27
N ASN A 77 6.74 -17.61 -13.80
CA ASN A 77 6.76 -17.19 -12.40
C ASN A 77 5.74 -16.06 -12.16
N GLY A 78 4.49 -16.27 -12.56
CA GLY A 78 3.43 -15.29 -12.46
C GLY A 78 2.26 -15.60 -13.39
N GLU A 79 1.59 -14.57 -13.89
CA GLU A 79 0.39 -14.70 -14.69
C GLU A 79 0.61 -14.35 -16.17
N ARG A 80 -0.14 -15.05 -17.03
CA ARG A 80 -0.22 -14.75 -18.46
C ARG A 80 -1.65 -14.49 -18.88
N TYR A 81 -1.86 -13.40 -19.60
CA TYR A 81 -3.13 -13.02 -20.22
C TYR A 81 -2.95 -13.04 -21.74
N VAL A 82 -3.83 -13.74 -22.45
CA VAL A 82 -3.74 -13.85 -23.92
C VAL A 82 -5.07 -13.50 -24.54
N THR A 83 -5.05 -12.50 -25.41
CA THR A 83 -6.16 -12.09 -26.27
C THR A 83 -5.67 -12.03 -27.72
N THR A 84 -6.55 -11.69 -28.66
CA THR A 84 -6.19 -11.57 -30.08
C THR A 84 -5.18 -10.45 -30.35
N ARG A 85 -5.23 -9.34 -29.60
CA ARG A 85 -4.41 -8.14 -29.84
C ARG A 85 -3.39 -7.84 -28.75
N LEU A 86 -3.56 -8.45 -27.58
CA LEU A 86 -2.79 -8.16 -26.38
C LEU A 86 -2.40 -9.45 -25.68
N THR A 87 -1.10 -9.67 -25.52
CA THR A 87 -0.54 -10.66 -24.59
C THR A 87 0.17 -9.91 -23.47
N VAL A 88 -0.08 -10.30 -22.23
CA VAL A 88 0.60 -9.75 -21.05
C VAL A 88 1.20 -10.91 -20.28
N ASP A 89 2.50 -10.83 -20.04
CA ASP A 89 3.25 -11.75 -19.18
C ASP A 89 3.72 -10.97 -17.94
N VAL A 90 3.12 -11.30 -16.79
CA VAL A 90 3.52 -10.81 -15.46
C VAL A 90 4.49 -11.82 -14.87
N THR A 91 5.67 -11.35 -14.48
CA THR A 91 6.69 -12.15 -13.81
C THR A 91 6.99 -11.53 -12.46
N HIS A 92 6.69 -12.26 -11.38
CA HIS A 92 6.96 -11.81 -10.02
C HIS A 92 8.46 -11.68 -9.78
N GLY A 93 8.86 -10.55 -9.22
CA GLY A 93 10.24 -10.17 -9.01
C GLY A 93 10.40 -8.66 -9.04
N GLU A 94 11.25 -8.15 -8.14
CA GLU A 94 11.45 -6.71 -8.01
C GLU A 94 11.86 -6.07 -9.34
N CYS A 95 11.14 -5.01 -9.73
CA CYS A 95 11.39 -4.23 -10.93
C CYS A 95 11.60 -2.77 -10.54
N SER A 96 12.64 -2.13 -11.08
CA SER A 96 12.86 -0.68 -10.95
C SER A 96 12.50 -0.01 -12.26
N ASP A 97 11.75 1.08 -12.22
CA ASP A 97 11.39 1.86 -13.41
C ASP A 97 12.56 2.68 -14.00
N GLY A 98 13.73 2.66 -13.35
CA GLY A 98 15.00 3.25 -13.80
C GLY A 98 15.05 4.78 -13.83
N MET A 99 13.89 5.43 -13.96
CA MET A 99 13.74 6.89 -14.02
C MET A 99 13.45 7.50 -12.65
N SER A 100 12.69 6.80 -11.82
CA SER A 100 12.19 7.28 -10.53
C SER A 100 12.80 6.57 -9.32
N ASP A 101 13.66 5.58 -9.59
CA ASP A 101 14.04 4.51 -8.66
C ASP A 101 12.83 3.97 -7.88
N ARG A 102 11.66 3.91 -8.52
CA ARG A 102 10.47 3.33 -7.89
C ARG A 102 10.52 1.83 -8.14
N ARG A 103 10.33 1.09 -7.04
CA ARG A 103 10.38 -0.36 -7.04
C ARG A 103 8.97 -0.92 -7.06
N TYR A 104 8.80 -1.98 -7.81
CA TYR A 104 7.55 -2.67 -8.05
C TYR A 104 7.72 -4.17 -7.85
N ALA A 105 6.65 -4.86 -7.50
CA ALA A 105 6.68 -6.29 -7.19
C ALA A 105 6.90 -7.18 -8.41
N ASP A 106 6.61 -6.69 -9.62
CA ASP A 106 6.64 -7.49 -10.83
C ASP A 106 7.32 -6.79 -12.00
N THR A 107 7.92 -7.60 -12.88
CA THR A 107 8.29 -7.23 -14.24
C THR A 107 7.17 -7.64 -15.19
N VAL A 108 6.77 -6.75 -16.09
CA VAL A 108 5.65 -6.97 -17.01
C VAL A 108 6.13 -6.82 -18.44
N THR A 109 5.86 -7.83 -19.27
CA THR A 109 6.06 -7.78 -20.72
C THR A 109 4.70 -7.76 -21.41
N VAL A 110 4.51 -6.81 -22.31
CA VAL A 110 3.28 -6.65 -23.09
C VAL A 110 3.61 -6.81 -24.57
N ILE A 111 2.86 -7.67 -25.26
CA ILE A 111 2.86 -7.77 -26.72
C ILE A 111 1.53 -7.19 -27.21
N ALA A 112 1.57 -5.97 -27.74
CA ALA A 112 0.43 -5.23 -28.26
C ALA A 112 0.52 -5.12 -29.79
N ASP A 113 -0.40 -5.75 -30.51
CA ASP A 113 -0.42 -5.81 -31.99
C ASP A 113 0.95 -6.20 -32.61
N GLY A 114 1.65 -7.11 -31.95
CA GLY A 114 2.96 -7.61 -32.39
C GLY A 114 4.16 -6.77 -31.94
N LYS A 115 3.96 -5.60 -31.31
CA LYS A 115 5.04 -4.83 -30.65
C LYS A 115 5.22 -5.32 -29.22
N THR A 116 6.46 -5.57 -28.81
CA THR A 116 6.80 -5.97 -27.45
C THR A 116 7.38 -4.80 -26.67
N VAL A 117 6.85 -4.56 -25.47
CA VAL A 117 7.38 -3.59 -24.50
C VAL A 117 7.52 -4.25 -23.13
N THR A 118 8.46 -3.77 -22.33
CA THR A 118 8.70 -4.26 -20.97
C THR A 118 8.63 -3.09 -19.99
N GLY A 119 8.27 -3.38 -18.74
CA GLY A 119 8.12 -2.39 -17.69
C GLY A 119 7.84 -3.06 -16.34
N CYS A 120 7.33 -2.28 -15.40
CA CYS A 120 7.10 -2.71 -14.01
C CYS A 120 5.62 -2.70 -13.66
N GLY A 121 5.21 -3.55 -12.72
CA GLY A 121 3.81 -3.62 -12.29
C GLY A 121 3.60 -4.19 -10.89
N GLY A 122 2.33 -4.21 -10.48
CA GLY A 122 1.91 -4.73 -9.19
C GLY A 122 2.11 -3.74 -8.04
N ALA A 123 2.31 -4.27 -6.84
CA ALA A 123 2.48 -3.46 -5.64
C ALA A 123 3.73 -2.58 -5.74
N ILE A 124 3.61 -1.30 -5.39
CA ILE A 124 4.77 -0.44 -5.20
C ILE A 124 5.46 -0.88 -3.93
N LEU A 125 6.74 -1.23 -4.04
CA LEU A 125 7.56 -1.68 -2.93
C LEU A 125 8.13 -0.47 -2.17
N PRO A 126 8.40 -0.62 -0.86
CA PRO A 126 9.11 0.40 -0.11
C PRO A 126 10.46 0.72 -0.76
N PRO A 127 11.07 1.89 -0.49
CA PRO A 127 12.47 2.13 -0.84
C PRO A 127 13.39 1.17 -0.06
N SER A 128 14.63 0.95 -0.54
CA SER A 128 15.61 0.11 0.18
C SER A 128 15.99 0.73 1.52
N GLU A 129 16.05 2.05 1.55
CA GLU A 129 16.39 2.87 2.70
C GLU A 129 15.53 4.12 2.70
N LEU A 130 15.38 4.76 3.86
CA LEU A 130 14.76 6.10 3.92
C LEU A 130 15.70 7.17 3.37
N ALA A 131 17.01 7.03 3.57
CA ALA A 131 17.99 8.00 3.10
C ALA A 131 17.90 8.17 1.58
N GLY A 132 17.92 9.42 1.11
CA GLY A 132 17.75 9.77 -0.30
C GLY A 132 16.29 9.83 -0.77
N THR A 133 15.30 9.75 0.13
CA THR A 133 13.88 9.81 -0.24
C THR A 133 13.22 11.14 0.10
N ASN A 134 12.29 11.56 -0.76
CA ASN A 134 11.47 12.76 -0.58
C ASN A 134 9.98 12.38 -0.60
N TRP A 135 9.21 13.00 0.29
CA TRP A 135 7.82 12.71 0.52
C TRP A 135 7.01 14.00 0.63
N THR A 136 5.79 13.98 0.12
CA THR A 136 4.80 15.05 0.30
C THR A 136 3.69 14.55 1.20
N PHE A 137 3.28 15.35 2.18
CA PHE A 137 2.18 14.96 3.05
C PHE A 137 0.85 14.97 2.29
N VAL A 138 0.04 13.94 2.53
CA VAL A 138 -1.35 13.82 2.12
C VAL A 138 -2.26 14.18 3.29
N SER A 139 -1.95 13.66 4.47
CA SER A 139 -2.65 13.97 5.71
C SER A 139 -1.72 13.97 6.92
N ILE A 140 -2.09 14.72 7.95
CA ILE A 140 -1.42 14.78 9.25
C ILE A 140 -2.52 14.74 10.34
N GLY A 141 -2.36 13.86 11.33
CA GLY A 141 -3.37 13.65 12.38
C GLY A 141 -4.71 13.15 11.84
N GLY A 142 -4.70 12.43 10.72
CA GLY A 142 -5.91 11.98 10.03
C GLY A 142 -6.65 13.05 9.23
N LEU A 143 -6.19 14.30 9.22
CA LEU A 143 -6.77 15.39 8.45
C LEU A 143 -5.96 15.68 7.18
N PRO A 144 -6.60 15.93 6.02
CA PRO A 144 -5.91 16.36 4.82
C PRO A 144 -5.08 17.63 5.08
N VAL A 145 -3.88 17.69 4.51
CA VAL A 145 -3.05 18.89 4.66
C VAL A 145 -3.63 20.07 3.88
N ALA A 146 -3.45 21.28 4.42
CA ALA A 146 -3.88 22.50 3.76
C ALA A 146 -3.15 22.70 2.41
N ALA A 147 -3.91 22.99 1.35
CA ALA A 147 -3.38 23.10 -0.02
C ALA A 147 -2.68 24.43 -0.31
N ASP A 148 -2.84 25.43 0.54
CA ASP A 148 -2.27 26.76 0.38
C ASP A 148 -0.75 26.79 0.58
N ARG A 149 -0.15 25.68 1.04
CA ARG A 149 1.28 25.61 1.37
C ARG A 149 1.90 24.27 1.02
N PRO A 150 3.11 24.28 0.43
CA PRO A 150 3.83 23.05 0.17
C PRO A 150 4.29 22.41 1.48
N THR A 151 4.08 21.10 1.58
CA THR A 151 4.58 20.28 2.68
C THR A 151 5.52 19.22 2.15
N SER A 152 6.55 18.91 2.92
CA SER A 152 7.58 17.94 2.52
C SER A 152 8.21 17.29 3.74
N LEU A 153 8.68 16.06 3.54
CA LEU A 153 9.57 15.34 4.45
C LEU A 153 10.66 14.69 3.62
N VAL A 154 11.89 15.10 3.85
CA VAL A 154 13.08 14.67 3.13
C VAL A 154 14.01 13.96 4.10
N PHE A 155 14.52 12.81 3.68
CA PHE A 155 15.50 12.02 4.40
C PHE A 155 16.82 12.03 3.64
N GLU A 156 17.89 12.52 4.26
CA GLU A 156 19.22 12.65 3.66
C GLU A 156 20.28 12.16 4.65
N GLY A 157 20.91 11.01 4.35
CA GLY A 157 21.79 10.34 5.31
C GLY A 157 21.06 10.06 6.62
N GLU A 158 21.56 10.58 7.74
CA GLU A 158 20.96 10.46 9.08
C GLU A 158 20.12 11.68 9.47
N ARG A 159 19.78 12.54 8.50
CA ARG A 159 19.03 13.78 8.72
C ARG A 159 17.65 13.71 8.10
N LEU A 160 16.67 14.27 8.80
CA LEU A 160 15.36 14.56 8.26
C LEU A 160 15.14 16.07 8.23
N SER A 161 14.41 16.55 7.24
CA SER A 161 14.05 17.96 7.12
C SER A 161 12.76 18.12 6.32
N GLY A 162 12.14 19.30 6.39
CA GLY A 162 10.94 19.54 5.61
C GLY A 162 10.10 20.69 6.10
N SER A 163 8.81 20.64 5.78
CA SER A 163 7.77 21.56 6.22
C SER A 163 6.49 20.76 6.38
N ALA A 164 5.90 20.81 7.58
CA ALA A 164 4.63 20.15 7.88
C ALA A 164 3.48 21.16 7.96
N GLY A 165 3.72 22.44 7.66
CA GLY A 165 2.73 23.49 7.79
C GLY A 165 3.38 24.87 7.80
N CYS A 166 3.57 25.45 8.99
CA CYS A 166 4.01 26.82 9.13
C CYS A 166 5.51 27.04 8.96
N ASN A 167 6.32 26.19 9.57
CA ASN A 167 7.75 26.36 9.68
C ASN A 167 8.50 25.28 8.90
N ARG A 168 9.75 25.61 8.58
CA ARG A 168 10.70 24.60 8.12
C ARG A 168 11.29 23.93 9.35
N PHE A 169 11.45 22.61 9.30
CA PHE A 169 12.07 21.84 10.36
C PHE A 169 13.28 21.05 9.88
N SER A 170 14.15 20.71 10.82
CA SER A 170 15.24 19.76 10.59
C SER A 170 15.62 19.03 11.89
N GLY A 171 16.20 17.84 11.76
CA GLY A 171 16.71 17.06 12.88
C GLY A 171 17.48 15.84 12.41
N SER A 172 18.09 15.12 13.35
CA SER A 172 18.58 13.77 13.08
C SER A 172 17.45 12.76 13.16
N TYR A 173 17.66 11.59 12.58
CA TYR A 173 16.79 10.44 12.80
C TYR A 173 17.59 9.15 12.80
N GLU A 174 17.05 8.15 13.49
CA GLU A 174 17.47 6.78 13.38
C GLU A 174 16.32 5.97 12.80
N HIS A 175 16.65 5.01 11.92
CA HIS A 175 15.69 4.09 11.36
C HIS A 175 16.18 2.66 11.55
N LYS A 176 15.39 1.86 12.25
CA LYS A 176 15.64 0.44 12.46
C LYS A 176 14.37 -0.34 12.20
N ASP A 177 14.48 -1.40 11.41
CA ASP A 177 13.38 -2.26 10.99
C ASP A 177 12.23 -1.46 10.33
N ARG A 178 11.15 -1.22 11.08
CA ARG A 178 10.01 -0.39 10.65
C ARG A 178 9.72 0.71 11.66
N THR A 179 10.73 1.15 12.38
CA THR A 179 10.60 2.18 13.42
C THR A 179 11.59 3.29 13.17
N LEU A 180 11.05 4.50 13.07
CA LEU A 180 11.81 5.72 13.00
C LEU A 180 11.79 6.40 14.37
N THR A 181 12.94 6.86 14.84
CA THR A 181 13.03 7.73 16.01
C THR A 181 13.70 9.03 15.60
N ALA A 182 12.98 10.15 15.71
CA ALA A 182 13.57 11.45 15.47
C ALA A 182 14.39 11.89 16.69
N GLY A 183 15.53 12.52 16.44
CA GLY A 183 16.19 13.36 17.43
C GLY A 183 15.42 14.66 17.67
N PRO A 184 15.98 15.60 18.45
CA PRO A 184 15.38 16.91 18.63
C PRO A 184 15.15 17.62 17.28
N LEU A 185 13.90 17.98 17.00
CA LEU A 185 13.54 18.75 15.82
C LEU A 185 13.68 20.24 16.12
N THR A 186 14.43 20.95 15.28
CA THR A 186 14.47 22.41 15.28
C THR A 186 13.54 22.93 14.19
N ALA A 187 12.87 24.05 14.45
CA ALA A 187 11.99 24.70 13.49
C ALA A 187 12.23 26.21 13.48
N THR A 188 11.91 26.86 12.37
CA THR A 188 11.80 28.33 12.33
C THR A 188 10.63 28.81 13.20
N GLU A 189 10.55 30.10 13.52
CA GLU A 189 9.47 30.70 14.33
C GLU A 189 8.68 31.74 13.54
N MET A 190 8.07 31.33 12.43
CA MET A 190 7.13 32.16 11.70
C MET A 190 5.73 32.05 12.32
N ALA A 191 4.98 33.15 12.27
CA ALA A 191 3.55 33.14 12.54
C ALA A 191 2.80 33.05 11.20
N CYS A 192 1.95 32.05 11.06
CA CYS A 192 1.19 31.83 9.84
C CYS A 192 -0.31 31.84 10.10
N PRO A 193 -1.12 32.42 9.21
CA PRO A 193 -2.58 32.29 9.29
C PRO A 193 -3.02 30.85 8.98
N GLY A 194 -4.29 30.54 9.31
CA GLY A 194 -4.91 29.27 8.95
C GLY A 194 -4.43 28.07 9.76
N ALA A 195 -4.51 26.88 9.17
CA ALA A 195 -4.29 25.61 9.86
C ALA A 195 -2.80 25.23 10.02
N GLY A 196 -1.88 25.98 9.42
CA GLY A 196 -0.46 25.58 9.30
C GLY A 196 0.24 25.35 10.64
N MET A 197 -0.03 26.16 11.66
CA MET A 197 0.55 25.99 13.00
C MET A 197 0.03 24.71 13.69
N THR A 198 -1.28 24.47 13.66
CA THR A 198 -1.88 23.27 14.26
C THR A 198 -1.44 21.99 13.56
N GLN A 199 -1.34 22.03 12.23
CA GLN A 199 -0.86 20.91 11.42
C GLN A 199 0.59 20.55 11.76
N GLU A 200 1.46 21.55 11.83
CA GLU A 200 2.86 21.36 12.23
C GLU A 200 2.99 20.81 13.65
N ASN A 201 2.28 21.39 14.62
CA ASN A 201 2.33 20.93 16.01
C ASN A 201 1.87 19.47 16.16
N THR A 202 0.85 19.08 15.39
CA THR A 202 0.39 17.69 15.33
C THR A 202 1.48 16.77 14.78
N PHE A 203 2.15 17.16 13.70
CA PHE A 203 3.27 16.38 13.16
C PHE A 203 4.43 16.27 14.16
N PHE A 204 4.81 17.37 14.82
CA PHE A 204 5.87 17.32 15.82
C PHE A 204 5.51 16.45 17.01
N ALA A 205 4.25 16.47 17.46
CA ALA A 205 3.78 15.58 18.51
C ALA A 205 3.91 14.11 18.10
N LEU A 206 3.50 13.77 16.88
CA LEU A 206 3.64 12.42 16.30
C LEU A 206 5.10 11.95 16.31
N MET A 207 6.05 12.85 16.01
CA MET A 207 7.49 12.53 15.90
C MET A 207 8.25 12.56 17.24
N ARG A 208 7.62 12.89 18.37
CA ARG A 208 8.30 12.98 19.70
C ARG A 208 8.81 11.64 20.23
N GLY A 209 8.22 10.54 19.79
CA GLY A 209 8.58 9.19 20.19
C GLY A 209 8.85 8.28 19.00
N PRO A 210 8.98 6.97 19.24
CA PRO A 210 9.10 6.00 18.16
C PRO A 210 7.88 6.05 17.23
N VAL A 211 8.13 6.14 15.93
CA VAL A 211 7.14 6.19 14.87
C VAL A 211 7.21 4.90 14.08
N SER A 212 6.11 4.17 14.01
CA SER A 212 6.01 2.96 13.19
C SER A 212 5.78 3.35 11.73
N LEU A 213 6.49 2.67 10.82
CA LEU A 213 6.42 2.86 9.39
C LEU A 213 5.67 1.70 8.73
N SER A 214 4.73 2.05 7.86
CA SER A 214 4.09 1.09 6.96
C SER A 214 4.09 1.64 5.54
N PHE A 215 4.28 0.75 4.57
CA PHE A 215 4.28 1.07 3.14
C PHE A 215 3.16 0.27 2.47
N PRO A 216 1.94 0.84 2.35
CA PRO A 216 0.87 0.22 1.59
C PRO A 216 1.26 0.04 0.12
N ALA A 217 0.63 -0.92 -0.55
CA ALA A 217 0.92 -1.30 -1.94
C ALA A 217 0.69 -0.19 -2.97
N ASP A 218 0.04 0.92 -2.59
CA ASP A 218 -0.15 2.11 -3.42
C ASP A 218 1.03 3.09 -3.40
N GLY A 219 2.11 2.72 -2.70
CA GLY A 219 3.35 3.50 -2.65
C GLY A 219 3.29 4.70 -1.70
N THR A 220 2.31 4.75 -0.81
CA THR A 220 2.28 5.71 0.29
C THR A 220 3.21 5.26 1.43
N LEU A 221 3.60 6.23 2.26
CA LEU A 221 4.22 6.01 3.55
C LEU A 221 3.22 6.41 4.63
N LEU A 222 2.87 5.47 5.49
CA LEU A 222 2.08 5.70 6.69
C LEU A 222 3.02 5.75 7.90
N LEU A 223 3.02 6.89 8.56
CA LEU A 223 3.62 7.10 9.86
C LEU A 223 2.57 6.93 10.95
N THR A 224 2.87 6.17 11.99
CA THR A 224 2.00 6.03 13.17
C THR A 224 2.80 6.34 14.44
N GLY A 225 2.43 7.41 15.13
CA GLY A 225 3.02 7.80 16.41
C GLY A 225 2.57 6.90 17.57
N ALA A 226 3.24 7.03 18.71
CA ALA A 226 2.97 6.22 19.91
C ALA A 226 1.54 6.40 20.49
N ASP A 227 0.91 7.54 20.23
CA ASP A 227 -0.46 7.86 20.64
C ASP A 227 -1.53 7.44 19.61
N GLY A 228 -1.10 6.78 18.51
CA GLY A 228 -1.97 6.35 17.42
C GLY A 228 -2.27 7.43 16.38
N GLN A 229 -1.74 8.65 16.52
CA GLN A 229 -1.83 9.66 15.47
C GLN A 229 -1.09 9.20 14.22
N THR A 230 -1.64 9.55 13.05
CA THR A 230 -1.08 9.12 11.76
C THR A 230 -0.75 10.28 10.84
N ALA A 231 0.25 10.08 10.00
CA ALA A 231 0.49 10.92 8.82
C ALA A 231 0.64 10.02 7.60
N VAL A 232 -0.02 10.39 6.51
CA VAL A 232 0.09 9.69 5.22
C VAL A 232 0.88 10.58 4.28
N LEU A 233 1.88 10.02 3.62
CA LEU A 233 2.72 10.70 2.66
C LEU A 233 2.77 9.94 1.35
N LYS A 234 2.95 10.68 0.25
CA LYS A 234 3.24 10.11 -1.07
C LYS A 234 4.69 10.40 -1.44
N ARG A 235 5.36 9.46 -2.10
CA ARG A 235 6.72 9.68 -2.60
C ARG A 235 6.72 10.81 -3.63
N ALA A 236 7.61 11.78 -3.46
CA ALA A 236 7.89 12.83 -4.43
C ALA A 236 9.09 12.38 -5.25
N ILE A 237 8.88 12.22 -6.56
CA ILE A 237 9.86 11.78 -7.55
C ILE A 237 9.91 12.86 -8.63
#